data_AF-A0AAV6YN75-F1
#
_entry.id   AF-A0AAV6YN75-F1
#
_cell.length_a   1.000
_cell.length_b   1.000
_cell.length_c   1.000
_cell.angle_alpha   90.00
_cell.angle_beta   90.00
_cell.angle_gamma   90.00
#
_symmetry.space_group_name_H-M   'P 1'
#
loop_
_entity.id
_entity.type
_entity.pdbx_description
1 polymer ?
#
loop_
_entity_poly.entity_id
_entity_poly.type
_entity_poly.pdbx_seq_one_letter_code
_entity_poly.pdbx_strand_id
1 'polypeptide(L)'
;MGWELHMPRKACVPVYRAVMEAGAKHGIGNAGYRAIDSLSIEKGYRHWHADLRPDDTPLEAGLGFTCKLKSSTPFLGREALEKQKTEGVQKRLVGFTIDEKVPLFGLEAVWRNGVAVGHIRRADFGFAINKTIAYGYIRNPDGGP
;
A
#
# COMPACT_ATOMS: atom_id res chain seq x y z
N MET A 1 -12.49 5.27 11.54
CA MET A 1 -11.76 5.52 12.80
C MET A 1 -11.68 4.18 13.54
N GLY A 2 -10.58 3.89 14.23
CA GLY A 2 -10.38 2.62 14.92
C GLY A 2 -9.19 2.67 15.86
N TRP A 3 -9.03 1.62 16.66
CA TRP A 3 -7.95 1.46 17.64
C TRP A 3 -7.37 0.05 17.54
N GLU A 4 -6.07 -0.08 17.77
CA GLU A 4 -5.39 -1.36 17.96
C GLU A 4 -5.27 -1.64 19.46
N LEU A 5 -5.83 -2.76 19.92
CA LEU A 5 -5.82 -3.14 21.33
C LEU A 5 -4.70 -4.16 21.59
N HIS A 6 -3.60 -3.70 22.19
CA HIS A 6 -2.51 -4.57 22.62
C HIS A 6 -2.76 -5.05 24.06
N MET A 7 -2.77 -6.36 24.27
CA MET A 7 -3.11 -6.96 25.57
C MET A 7 -2.41 -8.31 25.79
N PRO A 8 -2.28 -8.78 27.04
CA PRO A 8 -1.80 -10.13 27.33
C PRO A 8 -2.71 -11.20 26.70
N ARG A 9 -2.13 -12.31 26.24
CA ARG A 9 -2.86 -13.43 25.59
C ARG A 9 -4.09 -13.89 26.38
N LYS A 10 -4.00 -13.96 27.71
CA LYS A 10 -5.10 -14.40 28.58
C LYS A 10 -6.33 -13.48 28.51
N ALA A 11 -6.13 -12.21 28.12
CA ALA A 11 -7.19 -11.22 28.01
C ALA A 11 -7.87 -11.19 26.63
N CYS A 12 -7.28 -11.80 25.58
CA CYS A 12 -7.79 -11.72 24.22
C CYS A 12 -9.25 -12.16 24.07
N VAL A 13 -9.62 -13.33 24.59
CA VAL A 13 -11.00 -13.85 24.47
C VAL A 13 -11.99 -13.03 25.32
N PRO A 14 -11.72 -12.74 26.62
CA PRO A 14 -12.59 -11.87 27.41
C PRO A 14 -12.81 -10.49 26.77
N VAL A 15 -11.76 -9.83 26.30
CA VAL A 15 -11.86 -8.50 25.68
C VAL A 15 -12.63 -8.55 24.37
N TYR A 16 -12.35 -9.53 23.49
CA TYR A 16 -13.10 -9.71 22.24
C TYR A 16 -14.61 -9.85 22.52
N ARG A 17 -14.99 -10.69 23.48
CA ARG A 17 -16.41 -10.89 23.84
C ARG A 17 -17.04 -9.59 24.33
N ALA A 18 -16.37 -8.86 25.21
CA ALA A 18 -16.86 -7.59 25.74
C ALA A 18 -17.03 -6.52 24.63
N VAL A 19 -16.10 -6.45 23.67
CA VAL A 19 -16.20 -5.54 22.52
C VAL A 19 -17.37 -5.91 21.62
N MET A 20 -17.55 -7.19 21.32
CA MET A 20 -18.67 -7.66 20.50
C MET A 20 -20.03 -7.39 21.16
N GLU A 21 -20.13 -7.61 22.47
CA GLU A 21 -21.34 -7.30 23.24
C GLU A 21 -21.66 -5.80 23.23
N ALA A 22 -20.69 -4.95 23.57
CA ALA A 22 -20.87 -3.50 23.57
C ALA A 22 -21.17 -2.94 22.17
N GLY A 23 -20.60 -3.56 21.13
CA GLY A 23 -20.76 -3.18 19.73
C GLY A 23 -22.05 -3.70 19.08
N ALA A 24 -22.80 -4.61 19.73
CA ALA A 24 -23.99 -5.23 19.14
C ALA A 24 -25.04 -4.20 18.69
N LYS A 25 -25.27 -3.15 19.49
CA LYS A 25 -26.17 -2.04 19.15
C LYS A 25 -25.74 -1.22 17.92
N HIS A 26 -24.50 -1.38 17.47
CA HIS A 26 -23.93 -0.72 16.30
C HIS A 26 -23.79 -1.67 15.09
N GLY A 27 -24.26 -2.91 15.20
CA GLY A 27 -24.13 -3.89 14.12
C GLY A 27 -22.69 -4.37 13.90
N ILE A 28 -21.89 -4.44 14.97
CA ILE A 28 -20.51 -4.93 14.88
C ILE A 28 -20.44 -6.33 14.27
N GLY A 29 -19.47 -6.54 13.39
CA GLY A 29 -19.22 -7.82 12.73
C GLY A 29 -17.73 -8.13 12.67
N ASN A 30 -17.42 -9.41 12.46
CA ASN A 30 -16.05 -9.84 12.20
C ASN A 30 -15.65 -9.52 10.76
N ALA A 31 -14.41 -9.05 10.58
CA ALA A 31 -13.80 -8.84 9.28
C ALA A 31 -12.45 -9.58 9.23
N GLY A 32 -12.21 -10.28 8.12
CA GLY A 32 -10.96 -11.01 7.88
C GLY A 32 -9.98 -10.25 6.99
N TYR A 33 -8.84 -10.88 6.70
CA TYR A 33 -7.76 -10.28 5.92
C TYR A 33 -8.17 -9.78 4.53
N ARG A 34 -9.05 -10.47 3.81
CA ARG A 34 -9.52 -10.00 2.49
C ARG A 34 -10.25 -8.65 2.54
N ALA A 35 -11.03 -8.41 3.60
CA ALA A 35 -11.65 -7.11 3.80
C ALA A 35 -10.60 -6.05 4.12
N ILE A 36 -9.59 -6.39 4.92
CA ILE A 36 -8.47 -5.49 5.26
C ILE A 36 -7.66 -5.14 4.01
N ASP A 37 -7.34 -6.10 3.15
CA ASP A 37 -6.57 -5.88 1.92
C ASP A 37 -7.30 -4.95 0.94
N SER A 38 -8.61 -5.15 0.77
CA SER A 38 -9.48 -4.28 -0.02
C SER A 38 -9.55 -2.85 0.57
N LEU A 39 -9.77 -2.72 1.89
CA LEU A 39 -9.80 -1.42 2.54
C LEU A 39 -8.43 -0.72 2.48
N SER A 40 -7.32 -1.46 2.60
CA SER A 40 -5.96 -0.91 2.58
C SER A 40 -5.58 -0.42 1.18
N ILE A 41 -6.01 -1.12 0.12
CA ILE A 41 -5.74 -0.70 -1.26
C ILE A 41 -6.50 0.58 -1.59
N GLU A 42 -7.74 0.73 -1.13
CA GLU A 42 -8.52 1.97 -1.34
C GLU A 42 -7.92 3.18 -0.62
N LYS A 43 -7.24 2.97 0.50
CA LYS A 43 -6.48 4.02 1.20
C LYS A 43 -5.10 4.28 0.60
N GLY A 44 -4.64 3.42 -0.31
CA GLY A 44 -3.29 3.45 -0.85
C GLY A 44 -2.22 3.14 0.18
N TYR A 45 -2.52 2.34 1.20
CA TYR A 45 -1.49 1.87 2.14
C TYR A 45 -0.57 0.85 1.46
N ARG A 46 0.71 0.89 1.81
CA ARG A 46 1.75 0.04 1.21
C ARG A 46 2.00 -1.19 2.08
N HIS A 47 1.99 -2.36 1.47
CA HIS A 47 2.33 -3.63 2.12
C HIS A 47 3.80 -3.99 1.87
N TRP A 48 4.56 -4.26 2.94
CA TRP A 48 6.02 -4.53 2.87
C TRP A 48 6.42 -5.73 1.99
N HIS A 49 5.53 -6.68 1.74
CA HIS A 49 5.83 -7.88 0.95
C HIS A 49 5.22 -7.84 -0.47
N ALA A 50 4.42 -6.82 -0.77
CA ALA A 50 3.74 -6.69 -2.05
C ALA A 50 4.15 -5.38 -2.74
N ASP A 51 3.69 -4.26 -2.20
CA ASP A 51 3.92 -2.92 -2.75
C ASP A 51 5.37 -2.46 -2.55
N LEU A 52 6.02 -2.89 -1.47
CA LEU A 52 7.42 -2.58 -1.19
C LEU A 52 8.26 -3.84 -1.25
N ARG A 53 9.53 -3.67 -1.58
CA ARG A 53 10.56 -4.70 -1.53
C ARG A 53 11.91 -4.05 -1.17
N PRO A 54 12.93 -4.84 -0.80
CA PRO A 54 14.26 -4.30 -0.51
C PRO A 54 14.90 -3.51 -1.67
N ASP A 55 14.45 -3.73 -2.91
CA ASP A 55 14.90 -3.00 -4.10
C ASP A 55 14.10 -1.73 -4.41
N ASP A 56 13.12 -1.36 -3.58
CA ASP A 56 12.29 -0.17 -3.73
C ASP A 56 12.65 0.89 -2.67
N THR A 57 12.87 2.13 -3.08
CA THR A 57 13.12 3.20 -2.10
C THR A 57 11.82 3.85 -1.60
N PRO A 58 11.83 4.47 -0.39
CA PRO A 58 10.71 5.30 0.06
C PRO A 58 10.31 6.40 -0.92
N LEU A 59 11.24 6.98 -1.67
CA LEU A 59 10.90 8.02 -2.66
C LEU A 59 10.16 7.42 -3.87
N GLU A 60 10.62 6.28 -4.37
CA GLU A 60 9.96 5.56 -5.48
C GLU A 60 8.56 5.07 -5.08
N ALA A 61 8.38 4.65 -3.83
CA ALA A 61 7.10 4.19 -3.29
C ALA A 61 6.11 5.31 -2.91
N GLY A 62 6.50 6.57 -3.03
CA GLY A 62 5.69 7.71 -2.56
C GLY A 62 5.58 7.82 -1.04
N LEU A 63 6.53 7.24 -0.31
CA LEU A 63 6.64 7.23 1.16
C LEU A 63 7.67 8.22 1.70
N GLY A 64 8.19 9.15 0.88
CA GLY A 64 9.20 10.12 1.33
C GLY A 64 8.79 10.96 2.55
N PHE A 65 7.49 11.09 2.83
CA PHE A 65 6.98 11.77 4.02
C PHE A 65 7.28 11.04 5.33
N THR A 66 7.60 9.74 5.31
CA THR A 66 7.98 8.97 6.50
C THR A 66 9.47 9.11 6.84
N CYS A 67 10.27 9.69 5.94
CA CYS A 67 11.70 9.90 6.12
C CYS A 67 11.98 11.27 6.74
N LYS A 68 12.81 11.33 7.80
CA LYS A 68 13.18 12.58 8.50
C LYS A 68 14.22 13.42 7.75
N LEU A 69 13.96 13.70 6.47
CA LEU A 69 14.84 14.49 5.60
C LEU A 69 14.80 16.00 5.88
N LYS A 70 13.82 16.48 6.67
CA LYS A 70 13.70 17.89 7.07
C LYS A 70 14.48 18.23 8.34
N SER A 71 14.98 17.25 9.08
CA SER A 71 15.87 17.45 10.24
C SER A 71 17.26 16.89 9.93
N SER A 72 18.24 17.16 10.79
CA SER A 72 19.59 16.57 10.72
C SER A 72 19.70 15.20 11.42
N THR A 73 18.58 14.60 11.83
CA THR A 73 18.59 13.32 12.55
C THR A 73 19.21 12.22 11.67
N PRO A 74 20.30 11.56 12.09
CA PRO A 74 20.91 10.49 11.32
C PRO A 74 20.01 9.25 11.32
N PHE A 75 19.95 8.55 10.19
CA PHE A 75 19.29 7.25 10.05
C PHE A 75 19.89 6.48 8.87
N LEU A 76 19.73 5.15 8.89
CA LEU A 76 20.24 4.29 7.83
C LEU A 76 19.58 4.61 6.48
N GLY A 77 20.39 4.81 5.43
CA GLY A 77 19.92 5.12 4.09
C GLY A 77 19.63 6.60 3.83
N ARG A 78 19.88 7.50 4.80
CA ARG A 78 19.66 8.95 4.64
C ARG A 78 20.38 9.53 3.43
N GLU A 79 21.69 9.35 3.35
CA GLU A 79 22.52 9.91 2.27
C GLU A 79 22.06 9.43 0.89
N ALA A 80 21.68 8.15 0.79
CA ALA A 80 21.13 7.57 -0.44
C ALA A 80 19.81 8.25 -0.85
N LEU A 81 18.92 8.55 0.11
CA LEU A 81 17.66 9.25 -0.17
C LEU A 81 17.87 10.73 -0.51
N GLU A 82 18.82 11.42 0.14
CA GLU A 82 19.16 12.81 -0.20
C GLU A 82 19.74 12.91 -1.62
N LYS A 83 20.61 11.98 -1.99
CA LYS A 83 21.13 11.84 -3.35
C LYS A 83 20.00 11.56 -4.34
N GLN A 84 19.17 10.55 -4.09
CA GLN A 84 18.06 10.19 -4.98
C GLN A 84 17.02 11.33 -5.13
N LYS A 85 16.79 12.12 -4.08
CA LYS A 85 15.91 13.29 -4.16
C LYS A 85 16.44 14.35 -5.12
N THR A 86 17.76 14.46 -5.25
CA THR A 86 18.45 15.42 -6.12
C THR A 86 18.52 14.90 -7.56
N GLU A 87 18.83 13.63 -7.75
CA GLU A 87 18.99 12.98 -9.07
C GLU A 87 17.64 12.58 -9.71
N GLY A 88 16.59 12.44 -8.90
CA GLY A 88 15.29 11.92 -9.34
C GLY A 88 15.17 10.40 -9.19
N VAL A 89 13.93 9.91 -9.33
CA VAL A 89 13.60 8.48 -9.22
C VAL A 89 13.58 7.82 -10.59
N GLN A 90 14.07 6.58 -10.69
CA GLN A 90 14.13 5.80 -11.95
C GLN A 90 12.88 4.92 -12.16
N LYS A 91 12.12 4.68 -11.08
CA LYS A 91 10.81 4.03 -11.09
C LYS A 91 9.89 4.71 -10.08
N ARG A 92 8.58 4.59 -10.27
CA ARG A 92 7.58 5.11 -9.33
C ARG A 92 6.43 4.14 -9.17
N LEU A 93 6.00 3.95 -7.93
CA LEU A 93 4.76 3.25 -7.60
C LEU A 93 3.58 4.15 -7.96
N VAL A 94 2.71 3.67 -8.85
CA VAL A 94 1.50 4.37 -9.30
C VAL A 94 0.27 3.52 -9.05
N GLY A 95 -0.88 4.17 -8.85
CA GLY A 95 -2.18 3.53 -8.67
C GLY A 95 -2.98 3.55 -9.96
N PHE A 96 -3.69 2.48 -10.23
CA PHE A 96 -4.56 2.29 -11.38
C PHE A 96 -5.96 1.91 -10.91
N THR A 97 -6.97 2.35 -11.65
CA THR A 97 -8.32 1.79 -11.61
C THR A 97 -8.60 1.13 -12.94
N ILE A 98 -9.13 -0.09 -12.91
CA ILE A 98 -9.47 -0.84 -14.12
C ILE A 98 -10.98 -0.73 -14.36
N ASP A 99 -11.37 -0.47 -15.61
CA ASP A 99 -12.77 -0.34 -15.98
C ASP A 99 -13.45 -1.70 -16.15
N GLU A 100 -12.72 -2.69 -16.65
CA GLU A 100 -13.20 -4.06 -16.74
C GLU A 100 -13.11 -4.78 -15.38
N LYS A 101 -14.11 -5.62 -15.11
CA LYS A 101 -14.12 -6.52 -13.94
C LYS A 101 -13.28 -7.76 -14.23
N VAL A 102 -11.96 -7.56 -14.23
CA VAL A 102 -10.98 -8.64 -14.39
C VAL A 102 -10.26 -8.91 -13.08
N PRO A 103 -9.99 -10.19 -12.74
CA PRO A 103 -9.18 -10.53 -11.59
C PRO A 103 -7.72 -10.17 -11.87
N LEU A 104 -7.12 -9.41 -10.96
CA LEU A 104 -5.69 -9.10 -10.94
C LEU A 104 -5.15 -9.48 -9.56
N PHE A 105 -3.91 -9.96 -9.53
CA PHE A 105 -3.27 -10.46 -8.32
C PHE A 105 -1.86 -9.91 -8.13
N GLY A 106 -1.16 -9.57 -9.21
CA GLY A 106 0.23 -9.11 -9.21
C GLY A 106 1.05 -9.75 -10.33
N LEU A 107 2.13 -9.05 -10.71
CA LEU A 107 3.07 -9.37 -11.81
C LEU A 107 2.51 -9.19 -13.23
N GLU A 108 1.26 -8.75 -13.39
CA GLU A 108 0.73 -8.39 -14.70
C GLU A 108 1.53 -7.21 -15.28
N ALA A 109 1.87 -7.30 -16.57
CA ALA A 109 2.66 -6.27 -17.24
C ALA A 109 1.84 -4.99 -17.45
N VAL A 110 2.45 -3.85 -17.16
CA VAL A 110 1.89 -2.52 -17.49
C VAL A 110 2.45 -2.10 -18.83
N TRP A 111 1.57 -1.83 -19.79
CA TRP A 111 1.93 -1.40 -21.13
C TRP A 111 1.51 0.05 -21.37
N ARG A 112 2.34 0.80 -22.08
CA ARG A 112 2.03 2.14 -22.59
C ARG A 112 2.57 2.25 -24.01
N ASN A 113 1.70 2.62 -24.96
CA ASN A 113 2.07 2.82 -26.37
C ASN A 113 2.84 1.63 -26.99
N GLY A 114 2.43 0.40 -26.68
CA GLY A 114 3.09 -0.81 -27.20
C GLY A 114 4.44 -1.15 -26.55
N VAL A 115 4.83 -0.45 -25.46
CA VAL A 115 6.04 -0.74 -24.69
C VAL A 115 5.68 -1.19 -23.27
N ALA A 116 6.33 -2.26 -22.79
CA ALA A 116 6.22 -2.67 -21.40
C ALA A 116 6.97 -1.68 -20.51
N VAL A 117 6.25 -1.00 -19.62
CA VAL A 117 6.78 0.05 -18.75
C VAL A 117 6.90 -0.40 -17.29
N GLY A 118 6.44 -1.60 -16.95
CA GLY A 118 6.53 -2.11 -15.59
C GLY A 118 5.58 -3.26 -15.34
N HIS A 119 5.24 -3.46 -14.07
CA HIS A 119 4.33 -4.52 -13.64
C HIS A 119 3.56 -4.14 -12.38
N ILE A 120 2.39 -4.75 -12.23
CA ILE A 120 1.57 -4.64 -11.03
C ILE A 120 2.25 -5.37 -9.88
N ARG A 121 2.28 -4.76 -8.70
CA ARG A 121 2.75 -5.34 -7.44
C ARG A 121 1.61 -6.01 -6.69
N ARG A 122 0.49 -5.31 -6.59
CA ARG A 122 -0.71 -5.71 -5.85
C ARG A 122 -1.94 -5.20 -6.56
N ALA A 123 -2.98 -6.02 -6.57
CA ALA A 123 -4.30 -5.60 -6.97
C ALA A 123 -5.35 -6.22 -6.05
N ASP A 124 -6.46 -5.52 -5.89
CA ASP A 124 -7.64 -5.99 -5.17
C ASP A 124 -8.87 -5.23 -5.66
N PHE A 125 -10.06 -5.72 -5.31
CA PHE A 125 -11.30 -5.04 -5.62
C PHE A 125 -11.63 -4.00 -4.55
N GLY A 126 -11.78 -2.74 -4.95
CA GLY A 126 -12.25 -1.66 -4.09
C GLY A 126 -13.78 -1.63 -4.06
N PHE A 127 -14.38 -2.15 -2.99
CA PHE A 127 -15.85 -2.22 -2.86
C PHE A 127 -16.50 -0.83 -2.69
N ALA A 128 -15.81 0.17 -2.14
CA ALA A 128 -16.34 1.51 -1.97
C ALA A 128 -16.43 2.28 -3.30
N ILE A 129 -15.51 2.01 -4.23
CA ILE A 129 -15.51 2.63 -5.57
C ILE A 129 -16.00 1.69 -6.68
N ASN A 130 -16.32 0.44 -6.35
CA ASN A 130 -16.79 -0.60 -7.28
C ASN A 130 -15.87 -0.79 -8.50
N LYS A 131 -14.55 -0.79 -8.27
CA LYS A 131 -13.52 -0.99 -9.31
C LYS A 131 -12.39 -1.89 -8.81
N THR A 132 -11.75 -2.60 -9.72
CA THR A 132 -10.43 -3.19 -9.45
C THR A 132 -9.40 -2.08 -9.32
N ILE A 133 -8.65 -2.07 -8.23
CA ILE A 133 -7.54 -1.16 -7.96
C ILE A 133 -6.25 -1.96 -8.09
N ALA A 134 -5.24 -1.37 -8.73
CA ALA A 134 -3.91 -1.96 -8.84
C ALA A 134 -2.84 -0.94 -8.46
N TYR A 135 -1.77 -1.39 -7.81
CA TYR A 135 -0.55 -0.62 -7.60
C TYR A 135 0.60 -1.31 -8.31
N GLY A 136 1.37 -0.57 -9.10
CA GLY A 136 2.48 -1.09 -9.88
C GLY A 136 3.62 -0.11 -10.00
N TYR A 137 4.85 -0.61 -10.15
CA TYR A 137 5.98 0.25 -10.47
C TYR A 137 6.05 0.43 -11.97
N ILE A 138 6.06 1.69 -12.40
CA ILE A 138 6.40 2.05 -13.77
C ILE A 138 7.81 2.63 -13.81
N ARG A 139 8.52 2.30 -14.88
CA ARG A 139 9.77 2.89 -15.34
C ARG A 139 9.43 3.69 -16.58
N ASN A 140 10.07 4.83 -16.76
CA ASN A 140 9.92 5.56 -18.01
C ASN A 140 11.16 5.31 -18.89
N PRO A 141 11.01 4.65 -20.05
CA PRO A 141 12.09 4.56 -21.03
C PRO A 141 12.49 5.93 -21.61
N ASP A 142 11.56 6.90 -21.67
CA ASP A 142 11.70 8.20 -22.35
C ASP A 142 11.53 9.43 -21.40
N GLY A 143 11.45 9.23 -20.09
CA GLY A 143 11.44 10.29 -19.05
C GLY A 143 10.16 11.15 -18.94
N GLY A 144 9.49 11.11 -17.79
CA GLY A 144 8.29 11.92 -17.53
C GLY A 144 7.28 11.24 -16.59
N PRO A 145 6.87 11.90 -15.49
CA PRO A 145 5.74 11.47 -14.66
C PRO A 145 4.39 11.60 -15.39
#